data_AF-A0A0N4X2N1-F1
#
_entry.id   AF-A0A0N4X2N1-F1
#
_cell.length_a   1.000
_cell.length_b   1.000
_cell.length_c   1.000
_cell.angle_alpha   90.00
_cell.angle_beta   90.00
_cell.angle_gamma   90.00
#
_symmetry.space_group_name_H-M   'P 1'
#
loop_
_entity.id
_entity.type
_entity.pdbx_description
1 polymer ?
#
loop_
_entity_poly.entity_id
_entity_poly.type
_entity_poly.pdbx_seq_one_letter_code
_entity_poly.pdbx_strand_id
1 'polypeptide(L)'
;LKKEDPSVSSKSRIVQTFTVAGLSLFQDEFYENIVVHFDLKGAPPRVSYFLDLLDIVARSGATGVLLEWEDMFPWTGQLAVAKSTDAYSLDEVILAEGYTHHCRALNLDVIPLVQTFGHLEWILKLEQFRKYRENDAYPQVICLGDEEAVAIVRDALKQVIDVHKEFGLNYFHIGADEAFEFGVCTKSQEWIASHGSGSSKQLLALNHLKNISQYVKQLTSGATVLAWHDMLKDFDTRVISQLELGNLIEPVIWDYSENIVTMPDSSFAQIANNFPVVWASSAFKGANFPSAKYIDIRHYETNNRAWIDTKIAQQEKFTKFHGIIITGWQRYDHMAAICEIWPMGTPSMVLNVQIAKMGASKDYHVARDRAARVLGCREFHVGGLDLISNRCTNYRTAQQTISYIETELEKNHHIMGWLSPYNMRYNYTQNWYVFTVERELSKLFFDNTVDEFIYLTISPTIDRLQKYLDEVKRLSALRVYPKRPFRI
;
A
#
# COMPACT_ATOMS: atom_id res chain seq x y z
N LEU A 1 -87.35 -4.55 -8.33
CA LEU A 1 -86.67 -4.57 -9.64
C LEU A 1 -85.78 -3.33 -9.74
N LYS A 2 -84.44 -3.56 -9.81
CA LYS A 2 -83.33 -2.78 -10.45
C LYS A 2 -83.53 -1.27 -10.72
N LYS A 3 -82.55 -0.36 -10.62
CA LYS A 3 -81.08 -0.45 -10.68
C LYS A 3 -80.43 0.91 -10.35
N GLU A 4 -79.12 0.85 -10.15
CA GLU A 4 -78.08 1.84 -9.89
C GLU A 4 -77.89 3.02 -10.88
N ASP A 5 -77.56 4.16 -10.26
CA ASP A 5 -76.41 5.08 -10.45
C ASP A 5 -76.26 6.00 -11.70
N PRO A 6 -76.09 7.33 -11.50
CA PRO A 6 -75.67 8.26 -12.54
C PRO A 6 -74.29 8.91 -12.27
N SER A 7 -73.54 9.05 -13.36
CA SER A 7 -72.34 9.88 -13.51
C SER A 7 -72.56 11.39 -13.24
N VAL A 8 -71.51 12.12 -12.80
CA VAL A 8 -70.91 13.30 -13.49
C VAL A 8 -69.83 14.04 -12.64
N SER A 9 -68.67 14.23 -13.27
CA SER A 9 -67.59 15.27 -13.20
C SER A 9 -67.02 15.86 -11.88
N SER A 10 -65.68 15.97 -11.82
CA SER A 10 -65.00 17.28 -11.77
C SER A 10 -63.53 17.21 -12.23
N LYS A 11 -62.98 18.38 -12.57
CA LYS A 11 -61.80 18.71 -13.41
C LYS A 11 -60.43 18.25 -12.88
N SER A 12 -59.50 17.89 -13.78
CA SER A 12 -58.05 17.98 -13.52
C SER A 12 -57.28 18.50 -14.76
N ARG A 13 -56.25 19.30 -14.48
CA ARG A 13 -55.39 19.98 -15.47
C ARG A 13 -54.53 18.96 -16.22
N ILE A 14 -54.49 19.11 -17.54
CA ILE A 14 -53.62 18.38 -18.45
C ILE A 14 -52.18 18.86 -18.22
N VAL A 15 -51.32 17.97 -17.71
CA VAL A 15 -49.86 18.05 -17.85
C VAL A 15 -49.49 16.92 -18.80
N GLN A 16 -48.95 17.28 -19.98
CA GLN A 16 -48.40 16.32 -20.92
C GLN A 16 -47.21 15.61 -20.27
N THR A 17 -47.41 14.35 -19.87
CA THR A 17 -46.34 13.42 -19.50
C THR A 17 -45.62 12.95 -20.75
N PHE A 18 -44.39 13.42 -20.95
CA PHE A 18 -43.41 12.71 -21.76
C PHE A 18 -42.88 11.54 -20.92
N THR A 19 -43.22 10.33 -21.32
CA THR A 19 -42.66 9.09 -20.79
C THR A 19 -41.24 8.92 -21.35
N VAL A 20 -40.22 9.17 -20.52
CA VAL A 20 -38.89 8.58 -20.74
C VAL A 20 -38.81 7.35 -19.85
N ALA A 21 -38.66 6.19 -20.47
CA ALA A 21 -38.40 4.93 -19.80
C ALA A 21 -37.06 5.01 -19.06
N GLY A 22 -37.11 5.36 -17.77
CA GLY A 22 -35.99 5.24 -16.86
C GLY A 22 -35.92 3.81 -16.33
N LEU A 23 -35.20 2.94 -17.04
CA LEU A 23 -34.64 1.72 -16.46
C LEU A 23 -33.78 2.12 -15.27
N SER A 24 -34.14 1.71 -14.06
CA SER A 24 -33.17 1.64 -12.96
C SER A 24 -32.21 0.49 -13.27
N LEU A 25 -31.15 0.78 -14.03
CA LEU A 25 -30.00 -0.10 -14.12
C LEU A 25 -29.21 0.06 -12.83
N PHE A 26 -29.58 -0.68 -11.78
CA PHE A 26 -28.58 -1.12 -10.82
C PHE A 26 -27.72 -2.13 -11.59
N GLN A 27 -26.70 -1.62 -12.26
CA GLN A 27 -25.65 -2.47 -12.79
C GLN A 27 -24.84 -2.87 -11.55
N ASP A 28 -24.91 -4.15 -11.15
CA ASP A 28 -24.11 -4.66 -10.03
C ASP A 28 -22.66 -4.23 -10.26
N GLU A 29 -22.09 -3.48 -9.31
CA GLU A 29 -20.72 -2.99 -9.43
C GLU A 29 -19.75 -4.17 -9.55
N PHE A 30 -18.76 -4.09 -10.44
CA PHE A 30 -17.86 -5.21 -10.70
C PHE A 30 -17.09 -5.62 -9.44
N TYR A 31 -16.56 -4.64 -8.70
CA TYR A 31 -16.09 -4.80 -7.33
C TYR A 31 -16.96 -3.92 -6.45
N GLU A 32 -17.51 -4.47 -5.37
CA GLU A 32 -18.24 -3.68 -4.38
C GLU A 32 -17.28 -2.81 -3.54
N ASN A 33 -16.05 -3.30 -3.36
CA ASN A 33 -15.02 -2.58 -2.61
C ASN A 33 -13.77 -2.39 -3.47
N ILE A 34 -13.37 -1.13 -3.67
CA ILE A 34 -12.11 -0.75 -4.32
C ILE A 34 -11.32 0.05 -3.29
N VAL A 35 -10.34 -0.60 -2.67
CA VAL A 35 -9.62 -0.09 -1.51
C VAL A 35 -8.22 0.33 -1.92
N VAL A 36 -7.76 1.51 -1.52
CA VAL A 36 -6.37 1.95 -1.73
C VAL A 36 -5.55 1.70 -0.47
N HIS A 37 -4.43 1.00 -0.60
CA HIS A 37 -3.53 0.72 0.52
C HIS A 37 -2.56 1.87 0.77
N PHE A 38 -2.42 2.22 2.05
CA PHE A 38 -1.34 3.03 2.58
C PHE A 38 -0.49 2.18 3.51
N ASP A 39 0.66 1.76 2.99
CA ASP A 39 1.77 1.31 3.82
C ASP A 39 2.38 2.56 4.48
N LEU A 40 2.33 2.61 5.81
CA LEU A 40 2.80 3.75 6.59
C LEU A 40 4.21 3.55 7.12
N LYS A 41 4.85 2.38 6.92
CA LYS A 41 6.16 2.09 7.51
C LYS A 41 7.29 2.90 6.87
N GLY A 42 8.06 3.60 7.70
CA GLY A 42 9.29 4.33 7.36
C GLY A 42 9.16 5.55 6.42
N ALA A 43 8.08 5.71 5.65
CA ALA A 43 7.84 6.87 4.80
C ALA A 43 6.40 7.40 4.87
N PRO A 44 5.84 7.62 6.08
CA PRO A 44 4.47 8.12 6.17
C PRO A 44 4.36 9.54 5.62
N PRO A 45 3.28 9.85 4.88
CA PRO A 45 2.96 11.23 4.50
C PRO A 45 2.77 12.12 5.74
N ARG A 46 3.16 13.40 5.68
CA ARG A 46 2.69 14.37 6.69
C ARG A 46 1.17 14.50 6.64
N VAL A 47 0.55 14.85 7.76
CA VAL A 47 -0.92 14.95 7.91
C VAL A 47 -1.58 15.71 6.77
N SER A 48 -1.14 16.94 6.51
CA SER A 48 -1.72 17.78 5.45
C SER A 48 -1.64 17.12 4.08
N TYR A 49 -0.51 16.49 3.75
CA TYR A 49 -0.34 15.80 2.48
C TYR A 49 -1.19 14.52 2.42
N PHE A 50 -1.34 13.81 3.53
CA PHE A 50 -2.19 12.63 3.58
C PHE A 50 -3.67 12.98 3.35
N LEU A 51 -4.17 14.06 3.95
CA LEU A 51 -5.55 14.53 3.71
C LEU A 51 -5.78 14.87 2.22
N ASP A 52 -4.83 15.55 1.58
CA ASP A 52 -4.86 15.81 0.14
C ASP A 52 -4.89 14.49 -0.67
N LEU A 53 -4.09 13.49 -0.27
CA LEU A 53 -4.09 12.16 -0.90
C LEU A 53 -5.45 11.48 -0.75
N LEU A 54 -6.08 11.54 0.43
CA LEU A 54 -7.41 10.97 0.66
C LEU A 54 -8.48 11.63 -0.23
N ASP A 55 -8.41 12.95 -0.44
CA ASP A 55 -9.30 13.64 -1.39
C ASP A 55 -9.11 13.14 -2.82
N ILE A 56 -7.87 12.80 -3.21
CA ILE A 56 -7.59 12.24 -4.54
C ILE A 56 -8.08 10.79 -4.64
N VAL A 57 -7.93 10.00 -3.58
CA VAL A 57 -8.44 8.62 -3.48
C VAL A 57 -9.97 8.59 -3.60
N ALA A 58 -10.67 9.46 -2.89
CA ALA A 58 -12.12 9.58 -3.00
C ALA A 58 -12.56 10.06 -4.40
N ARG A 59 -11.88 11.07 -4.96
CA ARG A 59 -12.19 11.58 -6.32
C ARG A 59 -11.88 10.58 -7.43
N SER A 60 -10.89 9.69 -7.24
CA SER A 60 -10.66 8.58 -8.17
C SER A 60 -11.77 7.53 -8.07
N GLY A 61 -12.54 7.53 -6.99
CA GLY A 61 -13.72 6.71 -6.81
C GLY A 61 -13.43 5.37 -6.14
N ALA A 62 -12.37 5.32 -5.33
CA ALA A 62 -12.19 4.27 -4.34
C ALA A 62 -13.34 4.31 -3.32
N THR A 63 -13.63 3.17 -2.71
CA THR A 63 -14.67 3.02 -1.67
C THR A 63 -14.08 2.99 -0.27
N GLY A 64 -12.76 2.82 -0.15
CA GLY A 64 -12.09 2.79 1.15
C GLY A 64 -10.58 2.86 1.05
N VAL A 65 -9.95 2.82 2.23
CA VAL A 65 -8.50 2.80 2.41
C VAL A 65 -8.10 1.68 3.38
N LEU A 66 -7.02 0.98 3.05
CA LEU A 66 -6.35 0.04 3.95
C LEU A 66 -5.16 0.77 4.56
N LEU A 67 -5.08 0.85 5.89
CA LEU A 67 -4.00 1.54 6.61
C LEU A 67 -3.16 0.52 7.36
N GLU A 68 -1.96 0.23 6.85
CA GLU A 68 -1.02 -0.67 7.52
C GLU A 68 -0.21 0.07 8.59
N TRP A 69 -0.44 -0.34 9.83
CA TRP A 69 0.15 0.24 11.02
C TRP A 69 1.31 -0.61 11.55
N GLU A 70 2.47 0.02 11.66
CA GLU A 70 3.67 -0.52 12.31
C GLU A 70 4.24 0.52 13.29
N ASP A 71 5.49 0.94 13.16
CA ASP A 71 6.17 1.87 14.06
C ASP A 71 5.66 3.32 13.98
N MET A 72 4.85 3.67 12.97
CA MET A 72 4.27 5.03 12.84
C MET A 72 2.96 5.23 13.62
N PHE A 73 2.42 4.18 14.25
CA PHE A 73 1.26 4.30 15.14
C PHE A 73 1.66 4.89 16.51
N PRO A 74 0.82 5.70 17.18
CA PRO A 74 1.08 6.28 18.51
C PRO A 74 1.02 5.24 19.64
N TRP A 75 1.88 4.22 19.60
CA TRP A 75 1.92 3.16 20.61
C TRP A 75 2.12 3.70 22.04
N THR A 76 1.44 3.04 22.98
CA THR A 76 1.53 3.33 24.42
C THR A 76 1.95 2.10 25.22
N GLY A 77 2.25 2.28 26.51
CA GLY A 77 2.64 1.18 27.40
C GLY A 77 3.95 0.54 26.98
N GLN A 78 4.01 -0.79 26.99
CA GLN A 78 5.22 -1.54 26.61
C GLN A 78 5.61 -1.34 25.14
N LEU A 79 4.65 -1.08 24.25
CA LEU A 79 4.87 -0.88 22.82
C LEU A 79 5.45 0.50 22.50
N ALA A 80 5.42 1.46 23.45
CA ALA A 80 5.83 2.84 23.22
C ALA A 80 7.29 2.99 22.74
N VAL A 81 8.17 2.05 23.10
CA VAL A 81 9.58 2.05 22.66
C VAL A 81 9.75 1.74 21.17
N ALA A 82 8.77 1.08 20.55
CA ALA A 82 8.80 0.72 19.14
C ALA A 82 8.23 1.84 18.25
N LYS A 83 7.71 2.90 18.86
CA LYS A 83 7.22 4.08 18.17
C LYS A 83 8.38 4.82 17.52
N SER A 84 8.27 5.08 16.22
CA SER A 84 9.16 5.95 15.48
C SER A 84 9.15 7.37 16.07
N THR A 85 10.28 8.08 15.95
CA THR A 85 10.33 9.50 16.32
C THR A 85 9.44 10.37 15.44
N ASP A 86 9.12 9.90 14.24
CA ASP A 86 8.23 10.57 13.28
C ASP A 86 6.80 10.00 13.31
N ALA A 87 6.47 9.15 14.29
CA ALA A 87 5.15 8.56 14.41
C ALA A 87 4.08 9.63 14.60
N TYR A 88 2.89 9.39 14.06
CA TYR A 88 1.76 10.28 14.28
C TYR A 88 1.40 10.33 15.75
N SER A 89 0.90 11.47 16.19
CA SER A 89 0.22 11.63 17.46
C SER A 89 -1.18 11.02 17.41
N LEU A 90 -1.73 10.68 18.58
CA LEU A 90 -3.11 10.19 18.68
C LEU A 90 -4.12 11.20 18.13
N ASP A 91 -3.85 12.48 18.33
CA ASP A 91 -4.66 13.59 17.84
C ASP A 91 -4.70 13.63 16.30
N GLU A 92 -3.56 13.44 15.63
CA GLU A 92 -3.49 13.38 14.16
C GLU A 92 -4.27 12.18 13.59
N VAL A 93 -4.38 11.08 14.35
CA VAL A 93 -5.17 9.91 13.96
C VAL A 93 -6.67 10.11 14.20
N ILE A 94 -7.08 10.78 15.28
CA ILE A 94 -8.47 10.78 15.80
C ILE A 94 -9.24 12.10 15.56
N LEU A 95 -8.58 13.27 15.55
CA LEU A 95 -9.31 14.56 15.60
C LEU A 95 -10.21 14.80 14.37
N ALA A 96 -11.07 15.83 14.45
CA ALA A 96 -11.97 16.23 13.37
C ALA A 96 -11.24 16.59 12.05
N GLU A 97 -9.96 16.98 12.15
CA GLU A 97 -9.05 17.19 11.01
C GLU A 97 -8.09 16.01 10.78
N GLY A 98 -8.19 14.96 11.61
CA GLY A 98 -7.42 13.73 11.51
C GLY A 98 -7.99 12.77 10.46
N TYR A 99 -7.21 11.76 10.11
CA TYR A 99 -7.48 10.92 8.93
C TYR A 99 -8.83 10.22 8.99
N THR A 100 -9.21 9.68 10.14
CA THR A 100 -10.42 8.85 10.23
C THR A 100 -11.70 9.69 10.10
N HIS A 101 -11.69 10.94 10.59
CA HIS A 101 -12.80 11.87 10.37
C HIS A 101 -12.88 12.31 8.91
N HIS A 102 -11.74 12.59 8.29
CA HIS A 102 -11.68 12.99 6.88
C HIS A 102 -12.14 11.87 5.94
N CYS A 103 -11.70 10.62 6.16
CA CYS A 103 -12.20 9.44 5.44
C CYS A 103 -13.72 9.32 5.53
N ARG A 104 -14.29 9.50 6.73
CA ARG A 104 -15.74 9.47 6.92
C ARG A 104 -16.46 10.58 6.14
N ALA A 105 -15.90 11.80 6.14
CA ALA A 105 -16.45 12.92 5.37
C ALA A 105 -16.41 12.66 3.85
N LEU A 106 -15.40 11.90 3.40
CA LEU A 106 -15.24 11.46 2.01
C LEU A 106 -16.00 10.18 1.67
N ASN A 107 -16.70 9.57 2.63
CA ASN A 107 -17.38 8.27 2.49
C ASN A 107 -16.41 7.15 2.05
N LEU A 108 -15.20 7.16 2.61
CA LEU A 108 -14.20 6.10 2.49
C LEU A 108 -14.25 5.20 3.73
N ASP A 109 -14.48 3.90 3.53
CA ASP A 109 -14.33 2.91 4.59
C ASP A 109 -12.85 2.79 5.00
N VAL A 110 -12.57 2.78 6.29
CA VAL A 110 -11.21 2.62 6.83
C VAL A 110 -11.03 1.18 7.30
N ILE A 111 -10.03 0.50 6.73
CA ILE A 111 -9.63 -0.85 7.11
C ILE A 111 -8.25 -0.76 7.77
N PRO A 112 -8.12 -0.88 9.09
CA PRO A 112 -6.82 -0.95 9.72
C PRO A 112 -6.18 -2.31 9.45
N LEU A 113 -4.86 -2.32 9.21
CA LEU A 113 -4.04 -3.52 9.15
C LEU A 113 -3.01 -3.48 10.27
N VAL A 114 -2.91 -4.57 11.02
CA VAL A 114 -1.84 -4.80 11.99
C VAL A 114 -1.25 -6.18 11.71
N GLN A 115 0.07 -6.26 11.62
CA GLN A 115 0.76 -7.53 11.44
C GLN A 115 0.68 -8.38 12.71
N THR A 116 0.33 -9.66 12.56
CA THR A 116 0.07 -10.56 13.71
C THR A 116 0.86 -11.86 13.69
N PHE A 117 1.67 -12.10 12.66
CA PHE A 117 2.38 -13.36 12.49
C PHE A 117 3.81 -13.14 11.94
N GLY A 118 3.93 -12.77 10.66
CA GLY A 118 5.15 -12.25 10.04
C GLY A 118 5.19 -10.72 10.07
N HIS A 119 6.19 -10.13 9.41
CA HIS A 119 6.39 -8.68 9.30
C HIS A 119 6.37 -7.91 10.63
N LEU A 120 6.92 -8.51 11.68
CA LEU A 120 7.02 -7.91 13.02
C LEU A 120 8.41 -7.30 13.31
N GLU A 121 9.21 -7.01 12.28
CA GLU A 121 10.55 -6.44 12.43
C GLU A 121 10.53 -5.09 13.14
N TRP A 122 9.47 -4.29 12.94
CA TRP A 122 9.31 -2.98 13.56
C TRP A 122 9.45 -3.05 15.09
N ILE A 123 8.97 -4.13 15.71
CA ILE A 123 9.06 -4.37 17.16
C ILE A 123 10.13 -5.38 17.53
N LEU A 124 10.22 -6.51 16.81
CA LEU A 124 11.10 -7.62 17.16
C LEU A 124 12.58 -7.31 16.95
N LYS A 125 12.94 -6.27 16.17
CA LYS A 125 14.33 -5.81 16.06
C LYS A 125 14.90 -5.26 17.38
N LEU A 126 14.04 -4.83 18.30
CA LEU A 126 14.45 -4.24 19.57
C LEU A 126 14.82 -5.32 20.58
N GLU A 127 15.92 -5.11 21.32
CA GLU A 127 16.49 -6.11 22.23
C GLU A 127 15.49 -6.60 23.29
N GLN A 128 14.64 -5.72 23.81
CA GLN A 128 13.63 -6.09 24.82
C GLN A 128 12.55 -7.06 24.30
N PHE A 129 12.31 -7.10 22.99
CA PHE A 129 11.34 -7.99 22.35
C PHE A 129 12.00 -9.16 21.61
N ARG A 130 13.34 -9.18 21.53
CA ARG A 130 14.11 -10.26 20.88
C ARG A 130 13.76 -11.65 21.42
N LYS A 131 13.50 -11.76 22.73
CA LYS A 131 13.09 -13.02 23.38
C LYS A 131 11.79 -13.63 22.82
N TYR A 132 10.97 -12.83 22.14
CA TYR A 132 9.70 -13.25 21.55
C TYR A 132 9.81 -13.67 20.09
N ARG A 133 11.00 -13.63 19.47
CA ARG A 133 11.21 -14.10 18.10
C ARG A 133 11.02 -15.61 18.02
N GLU A 134 10.46 -16.07 16.92
CA GLU A 134 10.41 -17.49 16.62
C GLU A 134 11.82 -18.05 16.35
N ASN A 135 12.62 -17.32 15.57
CA ASN A 135 14.03 -17.61 15.34
C ASN A 135 14.85 -16.39 15.75
N ASP A 136 15.75 -16.55 16.71
CA ASP A 136 16.53 -15.45 17.28
C ASP A 136 17.31 -14.64 16.20
N ALA A 137 17.74 -15.31 15.13
CA ALA A 137 18.46 -14.68 14.02
C ALA A 137 17.60 -13.73 13.17
N TYR A 138 16.28 -13.91 13.16
CA TYR A 138 15.38 -13.24 12.22
C TYR A 138 14.28 -12.48 12.98
N PRO A 139 14.26 -11.14 12.96
CA PRO A 139 13.25 -10.34 13.65
C PRO A 139 11.88 -10.31 12.93
N GLN A 140 11.54 -11.29 12.10
CA GLN A 140 10.33 -11.24 11.26
C GLN A 140 9.10 -11.87 11.92
N VAL A 141 9.28 -13.02 12.58
CA VAL A 141 8.18 -13.88 13.03
C VAL A 141 8.13 -13.96 14.55
N ILE A 142 6.94 -13.78 15.13
CA ILE A 142 6.68 -13.93 16.56
C ILE A 142 6.54 -15.41 16.95
N CYS A 143 7.09 -15.79 18.10
CA CYS A 143 7.01 -17.14 18.65
C CYS A 143 5.57 -17.49 19.04
N LEU A 144 4.88 -18.27 18.21
CA LEU A 144 3.44 -18.53 18.36
C LEU A 144 3.08 -19.36 19.61
N GLY A 145 3.98 -20.21 20.07
CA GLY A 145 3.76 -21.01 21.28
C GLY A 145 3.97 -20.24 22.59
N ASP A 146 4.47 -19.00 22.55
CA ASP A 146 4.70 -18.17 23.72
C ASP A 146 3.51 -17.23 23.97
N GLU A 147 2.77 -17.47 25.05
CA GLU A 147 1.60 -16.67 25.42
C GLU A 147 1.94 -15.20 25.70
N GLU A 148 3.15 -14.91 26.22
CA GLU A 148 3.59 -13.53 26.41
C GLU A 148 3.86 -12.85 25.07
N ALA A 149 4.47 -13.56 24.13
CA ALA A 149 4.74 -13.08 22.77
C ALA A 149 3.42 -12.76 22.05
N VAL A 150 2.44 -13.66 22.12
CA VAL A 150 1.11 -13.46 21.53
C VAL A 150 0.37 -12.31 22.25
N ALA A 151 0.60 -12.09 23.54
CA ALA A 151 0.02 -10.95 24.26
C ALA A 151 0.51 -9.59 23.74
N ILE A 152 1.75 -9.50 23.25
CA ILE A 152 2.27 -8.29 22.58
C ILE A 152 1.45 -7.97 21.32
N VAL A 153 1.19 -8.98 20.49
CA VAL A 153 0.37 -8.83 19.28
C VAL A 153 -1.07 -8.43 19.62
N ARG A 154 -1.65 -9.03 20.67
CA ARG A 154 -2.99 -8.68 21.14
C ARG A 154 -3.09 -7.25 21.67
N ASP A 155 -2.05 -6.76 22.36
CA ASP A 155 -1.95 -5.37 22.81
C ASP A 155 -1.92 -4.41 21.60
N ALA A 156 -1.12 -4.72 20.58
CA ALA A 156 -1.06 -3.92 19.35
C ALA A 156 -2.43 -3.86 18.64
N LEU A 157 -3.07 -5.02 18.44
CA LEU A 157 -4.43 -5.10 17.88
C LEU A 157 -5.43 -4.27 18.67
N LYS A 158 -5.42 -4.39 20.01
CA LYS A 158 -6.34 -3.68 20.88
C LYS A 158 -6.16 -2.16 20.77
N GLN A 159 -4.92 -1.66 20.79
CA GLN A 159 -4.66 -0.22 20.70
C GLN A 159 -5.15 0.35 19.36
N VAL A 160 -4.92 -0.33 18.24
CA VAL A 160 -5.42 0.11 16.92
C VAL A 160 -6.95 0.03 16.85
N ILE A 161 -7.55 -1.08 17.29
CA ILE A 161 -9.02 -1.23 17.29
C ILE A 161 -9.69 -0.18 18.16
N ASP A 162 -9.14 0.12 19.35
CA ASP A 162 -9.71 1.12 20.26
C ASP A 162 -9.79 2.51 19.63
N VAL A 163 -8.81 2.85 18.78
CA VAL A 163 -8.78 4.11 18.03
C VAL A 163 -9.78 4.12 16.88
N HIS A 164 -9.84 3.05 16.09
CA HIS A 164 -10.64 3.04 14.85
C HIS A 164 -12.12 2.67 15.07
N LYS A 165 -12.47 1.94 16.14
CA LYS A 165 -13.85 1.48 16.39
C LYS A 165 -14.86 2.60 16.59
N GLU A 166 -14.41 3.79 17.03
CA GLU A 166 -15.29 4.96 17.20
C GLU A 166 -15.84 5.47 15.86
N PHE A 167 -15.20 5.12 14.74
CA PHE A 167 -15.53 5.62 13.41
C PHE A 167 -16.27 4.58 12.54
N GLY A 168 -16.44 3.36 13.05
CA GLY A 168 -17.04 2.23 12.34
C GLY A 168 -15.96 1.31 11.76
N LEU A 169 -16.01 0.02 12.12
CA LEU A 169 -15.09 -1.02 11.67
C LEU A 169 -15.87 -2.15 11.01
N ASN A 170 -16.05 -2.06 9.69
CA ASN A 170 -16.65 -3.12 8.89
C ASN A 170 -15.64 -4.26 8.65
N TYR A 171 -14.37 -3.90 8.46
CA TYR A 171 -13.27 -4.81 8.16
C TYR A 171 -12.07 -4.52 9.06
N PHE A 172 -11.26 -5.54 9.32
CA PHE A 172 -9.97 -5.40 9.97
C PHE A 172 -9.00 -6.43 9.39
N HIS A 173 -7.80 -5.99 8.99
CA HIS A 173 -6.81 -6.87 8.38
C HIS A 173 -5.74 -7.28 9.41
N ILE A 174 -5.50 -8.58 9.57
CA ILE A 174 -4.55 -9.13 10.57
C ILE A 174 -3.17 -9.44 9.98
N GLY A 175 -2.96 -9.07 8.72
CA GLY A 175 -1.72 -9.31 7.97
C GLY A 175 -1.58 -10.80 7.68
N ALA A 176 -0.60 -11.42 8.33
CA ALA A 176 -0.33 -12.86 8.34
C ALA A 176 0.31 -13.43 7.06
N ASP A 177 1.10 -12.60 6.39
CA ASP A 177 1.92 -12.92 5.23
C ASP A 177 3.37 -13.29 5.60
N GLU A 178 4.03 -14.01 4.68
CA GLU A 178 5.48 -14.27 4.59
C GLU A 178 6.17 -14.78 5.87
N ALA A 179 5.44 -15.49 6.73
CA ALA A 179 5.96 -16.05 7.98
C ALA A 179 6.63 -17.42 7.77
N PHE A 180 7.82 -17.47 7.18
CA PHE A 180 8.44 -18.73 6.74
C PHE A 180 9.07 -19.59 7.85
N GLU A 181 9.69 -18.97 8.86
CA GLU A 181 10.49 -19.64 9.91
C GLU A 181 9.67 -20.04 11.15
N PHE A 182 8.34 -20.09 11.06
CA PHE A 182 7.44 -20.36 12.19
C PHE A 182 7.55 -21.79 12.76
N GLY A 183 7.22 -21.92 14.05
CA GLY A 183 7.15 -23.18 14.75
C GLY A 183 8.49 -23.75 15.19
N VAL A 184 9.57 -22.96 15.31
CA VAL A 184 10.92 -23.43 15.69
C VAL A 184 11.38 -22.96 17.07
N CYS A 185 10.75 -21.94 17.68
CA CYS A 185 11.12 -21.54 19.04
C CYS A 185 10.78 -22.65 20.05
N THR A 186 11.47 -22.65 21.19
CA THR A 186 11.26 -23.65 22.26
C THR A 186 9.79 -23.75 22.67
N LYS A 187 9.09 -22.62 22.81
CA LYS A 187 7.67 -22.60 23.20
C LYS A 187 6.74 -23.17 22.12
N SER A 188 6.99 -22.88 20.85
CA SER A 188 6.26 -23.50 19.75
C SER A 188 6.47 -25.02 19.71
N GLN A 189 7.71 -25.49 19.91
CA GLN A 189 8.02 -26.92 19.97
C GLN A 189 7.36 -27.62 21.17
N GLU A 190 7.37 -26.98 22.35
CA GLU A 190 6.64 -27.44 23.53
C GLU A 190 5.12 -27.52 23.28
N TRP A 191 4.55 -26.51 22.62
CA TRP A 191 3.13 -26.49 22.25
C TRP A 191 2.80 -27.63 21.30
N ILE A 192 3.59 -27.84 20.24
CA ILE A 192 3.38 -28.92 19.29
C ILE A 192 3.45 -30.26 20.02
N ALA A 193 4.51 -30.52 20.79
CA ALA A 193 4.66 -31.78 21.52
C ALA A 193 3.50 -32.08 22.49
N SER A 194 2.88 -31.06 23.10
CA SER A 194 1.79 -31.23 24.05
C SER A 194 0.42 -31.49 23.41
N HIS A 195 0.25 -31.25 22.10
CA HIS A 195 -1.04 -31.36 21.39
C HIS A 195 -1.22 -32.69 20.64
N GLY A 196 -0.41 -33.71 20.95
CA GLY A 196 -0.62 -35.10 20.53
C GLY A 196 -0.26 -35.40 19.07
N SER A 197 -0.66 -36.58 18.58
CA SER A 197 -0.22 -37.16 17.30
C SER A 197 -0.70 -36.44 16.03
N GLY A 198 -1.61 -35.47 16.14
CA GLY A 198 -2.06 -34.60 15.04
C GLY A 198 -1.48 -33.17 15.09
N SER A 199 -0.67 -32.86 16.10
CA SER A 199 -0.02 -31.56 16.22
C SER A 199 1.02 -31.35 15.12
N SER A 200 1.08 -30.13 14.60
CA SER A 200 2.04 -29.74 13.59
C SER A 200 2.28 -28.23 13.66
N LYS A 201 3.35 -27.74 13.02
CA LYS A 201 3.55 -26.30 12.86
C LYS A 201 2.35 -25.62 12.19
N GLN A 202 1.74 -26.28 11.19
CA GLN A 202 0.56 -25.74 10.51
C GLN A 202 -0.63 -25.64 11.47
N LEU A 203 -0.87 -26.66 12.31
CA LEU A 203 -1.95 -26.59 13.31
C LEU A 203 -1.70 -25.46 14.33
N LEU A 204 -0.46 -25.23 14.74
CA LEU A 204 -0.09 -24.09 15.59
C LEU A 204 -0.43 -22.75 14.91
N ALA A 205 0.01 -22.55 13.67
CA ALA A 205 -0.27 -21.33 12.91
C ALA A 205 -1.77 -21.11 12.66
N LEU A 206 -2.51 -22.15 12.25
CA LEU A 206 -3.94 -22.04 12.00
C LEU A 206 -4.74 -21.77 13.28
N ASN A 207 -4.35 -22.35 14.43
CA ASN A 207 -4.95 -22.00 15.71
C ASN A 207 -4.64 -20.56 16.12
N HIS A 208 -3.42 -20.08 15.88
CA HIS A 208 -3.08 -18.68 16.10
C HIS A 208 -3.99 -17.76 15.28
N LEU A 209 -4.11 -17.99 13.96
CA LEU A 209 -4.99 -17.20 13.10
C LEU A 209 -6.45 -17.24 13.55
N LYS A 210 -6.95 -18.40 13.98
CA LYS A 210 -8.29 -18.56 14.56
C LYS A 210 -8.46 -17.68 15.80
N ASN A 211 -7.55 -17.79 16.76
CA ASN A 211 -7.62 -17.10 18.04
C ASN A 211 -7.52 -15.58 17.86
N ILE A 212 -6.61 -15.12 17.00
CA ILE A 212 -6.47 -13.69 16.66
C ILE A 212 -7.74 -13.18 15.97
N SER A 213 -8.29 -13.92 15.00
CA SER A 213 -9.52 -13.51 14.32
C SER A 213 -10.72 -13.41 15.27
N GLN A 214 -10.86 -14.37 16.19
CA GLN A 214 -11.89 -14.34 17.23
C GLN A 214 -11.71 -13.14 18.18
N TYR A 215 -10.46 -12.84 18.56
CA TYR A 215 -10.16 -11.69 19.40
C TYR A 215 -10.51 -10.37 18.73
N VAL A 216 -10.16 -10.19 17.45
CA VAL A 216 -10.52 -9.02 16.65
C VAL A 216 -12.04 -8.88 16.55
N LYS A 217 -12.76 -9.97 16.20
CA LYS A 217 -14.22 -9.96 16.12
C LYS A 217 -14.87 -9.57 17.44
N GLN A 218 -14.34 -10.06 18.57
CA GLN A 218 -14.82 -9.71 19.90
C GLN A 218 -14.66 -8.20 20.19
N LEU A 219 -13.51 -7.61 19.86
CA LEU A 219 -13.23 -6.20 20.14
C LEU A 219 -13.96 -5.22 19.21
N THR A 220 -14.24 -5.65 17.98
CA THR A 220 -14.88 -4.84 16.93
C THR A 220 -16.39 -5.01 16.86
N SER A 221 -16.98 -5.86 17.71
CA SER A 221 -18.39 -6.27 17.64
C SER A 221 -18.78 -6.94 16.30
N GLY A 222 -17.84 -7.67 15.70
CA GLY A 222 -18.12 -8.55 14.57
C GLY A 222 -17.57 -8.13 13.21
N ALA A 223 -16.54 -7.27 13.15
CA ALA A 223 -15.91 -6.92 11.87
C ALA A 223 -15.48 -8.17 11.08
N THR A 224 -15.52 -8.07 9.76
CA THR A 224 -14.96 -9.09 8.88
C THR A 224 -13.44 -9.05 8.98
N VAL A 225 -12.82 -10.19 9.27
CA VAL A 225 -11.35 -10.27 9.39
C VAL A 225 -10.77 -10.63 8.05
N LEU A 226 -9.80 -9.83 7.60
CA LEU A 226 -9.04 -10.05 6.37
C LEU A 226 -7.64 -10.56 6.72
N ALA A 227 -7.09 -11.44 5.90
CA ALA A 227 -5.70 -11.89 6.01
C ALA A 227 -5.11 -12.13 4.63
N TRP A 228 -3.81 -11.90 4.46
CA TRP A 228 -3.12 -12.24 3.22
C TRP A 228 -3.13 -13.75 2.99
N HIS A 229 -3.31 -14.17 1.73
CA HIS A 229 -3.58 -15.57 1.40
C HIS A 229 -2.37 -16.52 1.42
N ASP A 230 -1.15 -15.99 1.33
CA ASP A 230 0.05 -16.72 0.92
C ASP A 230 0.46 -17.82 1.91
N MET A 231 0.26 -17.59 3.21
CA MET A 231 0.42 -18.66 4.21
C MET A 231 -0.73 -19.68 4.14
N LEU A 232 -1.97 -19.21 3.94
CA LEU A 232 -3.17 -20.07 3.95
C LEU A 232 -3.22 -21.06 2.78
N LYS A 233 -2.71 -20.69 1.59
CA LYS A 233 -2.76 -21.55 0.41
C LYS A 233 -1.89 -22.82 0.54
N ASP A 234 -0.85 -22.76 1.39
CA ASP A 234 0.11 -23.85 1.57
C ASP A 234 -0.22 -24.75 2.77
N PHE A 235 -1.26 -24.42 3.54
CA PHE A 235 -1.70 -25.18 4.70
C PHE A 235 -2.72 -26.27 4.36
N ASP A 236 -2.75 -27.33 5.16
CA ASP A 236 -3.66 -28.46 4.96
C ASP A 236 -5.13 -28.03 5.04
N THR A 237 -5.82 -28.14 3.90
CA THR A 237 -7.21 -27.75 3.72
C THR A 237 -8.17 -28.47 4.68
N ARG A 238 -7.83 -29.67 5.17
CA ARG A 238 -8.63 -30.40 6.15
C ARG A 238 -8.55 -29.76 7.52
N VAL A 239 -7.38 -29.25 7.90
CA VAL A 239 -7.18 -28.58 9.19
C VAL A 239 -7.87 -27.21 9.16
N ILE A 240 -7.79 -26.48 8.05
CA ILE A 240 -8.53 -25.23 7.84
C ILE A 240 -10.04 -25.47 8.01
N SER A 241 -10.56 -26.52 7.39
CA SER A 241 -11.97 -26.92 7.48
C SER A 241 -12.38 -27.25 8.92
N GLN A 242 -11.61 -28.10 9.61
CA GLN A 242 -11.86 -28.49 11.00
C GLN A 242 -11.86 -27.30 11.98
N LEU A 243 -11.04 -26.29 11.71
CA LEU A 243 -10.97 -25.08 12.52
C LEU A 243 -12.04 -24.05 12.15
N GLU A 244 -12.79 -24.28 11.07
CA GLU A 244 -13.84 -23.40 10.53
C GLU A 244 -13.33 -22.00 10.18
N LEU A 245 -12.10 -21.90 9.70
CA LEU A 245 -11.48 -20.59 9.40
C LEU A 245 -12.22 -19.81 8.31
N GLY A 246 -12.92 -20.49 7.40
CA GLY A 246 -13.78 -19.85 6.39
C GLY A 246 -14.91 -18.99 6.94
N ASN A 247 -15.32 -19.22 8.19
CA ASN A 247 -16.33 -18.41 8.88
C ASN A 247 -15.72 -17.21 9.61
N LEU A 248 -14.39 -17.18 9.73
CA LEU A 248 -13.66 -16.19 10.52
C LEU A 248 -12.90 -15.20 9.65
N ILE A 249 -12.29 -15.67 8.57
CA ILE A 249 -11.34 -14.94 7.74
C ILE A 249 -11.81 -14.93 6.28
N GLU A 250 -11.73 -13.77 5.63
CA GLU A 250 -11.80 -13.62 4.18
C GLU A 250 -10.36 -13.41 3.63
N PRO A 251 -9.79 -14.37 2.88
CA PRO A 251 -8.45 -14.23 2.34
C PRO A 251 -8.35 -13.12 1.29
N VAL A 252 -7.27 -12.35 1.35
CA VAL A 252 -6.88 -11.37 0.34
C VAL A 252 -5.76 -11.97 -0.51
N ILE A 253 -6.10 -12.29 -1.76
CA ILE A 253 -5.19 -12.94 -2.70
C ILE A 253 -4.37 -11.88 -3.40
N TRP A 254 -3.06 -11.84 -3.15
CA TRP A 254 -2.14 -10.88 -3.73
C TRP A 254 -1.22 -11.54 -4.76
N ASP A 255 -1.00 -10.84 -5.87
CA ASP A 255 -0.02 -11.18 -6.88
C ASP A 255 0.23 -9.93 -7.72
N TYR A 256 1.48 -9.47 -7.74
CA TYR A 256 1.88 -8.23 -8.40
C TYR A 256 2.50 -8.46 -9.78
N SER A 257 2.61 -9.72 -10.22
CA SER A 257 3.08 -10.04 -11.56
C SER A 257 2.06 -9.66 -12.63
N GLU A 258 2.53 -9.36 -13.84
CA GLU A 258 1.67 -8.95 -14.96
C GLU A 258 0.70 -10.06 -15.44
N ASN A 259 0.92 -11.31 -15.01
CA ASN A 259 0.14 -12.48 -15.45
C ASN A 259 -0.37 -13.36 -14.29
N ILE A 260 -0.33 -12.88 -13.05
CA ILE A 260 -0.83 -13.59 -11.85
C ILE A 260 -0.20 -15.00 -11.73
N VAL A 261 1.13 -15.07 -11.76
CA VAL A 261 1.88 -16.34 -11.88
C VAL A 261 1.93 -17.18 -10.60
N THR A 262 1.59 -16.61 -9.44
CA THR A 262 1.70 -17.26 -8.13
C THR A 262 0.40 -17.96 -7.70
N MET A 263 -0.67 -17.78 -8.47
CA MET A 263 -2.01 -18.31 -8.20
C MET A 263 -2.58 -19.05 -9.42
N PRO A 264 -2.14 -20.29 -9.69
CA PRO A 264 -2.74 -21.12 -10.73
C PRO A 264 -4.18 -21.52 -10.36
N ASP A 265 -4.94 -22.00 -11.36
CA ASP A 265 -6.36 -22.40 -11.20
C ASP A 265 -6.59 -23.39 -10.04
N SER A 266 -5.66 -24.33 -9.85
CA SER A 266 -5.69 -25.30 -8.74
C SER A 266 -5.61 -24.64 -7.37
N SER A 267 -4.83 -23.57 -7.22
CA SER A 267 -4.70 -22.84 -5.94
C SER A 267 -5.97 -22.04 -5.64
N PHE A 268 -6.60 -21.44 -6.67
CA PHE A 268 -7.93 -20.83 -6.51
C PHE A 268 -8.97 -21.86 -6.06
N ALA A 269 -8.99 -23.05 -6.67
CA ALA A 269 -9.89 -24.13 -6.27
C ALA A 269 -9.63 -24.62 -4.83
N GLN A 270 -8.36 -24.69 -4.41
CA GLN A 270 -8.00 -25.07 -3.04
C GLN A 270 -8.49 -24.05 -2.00
N ILE A 271 -8.31 -22.75 -2.26
CA ILE A 271 -8.84 -21.69 -1.38
C ILE A 271 -10.37 -21.75 -1.33
N ALA A 272 -11.03 -21.90 -2.48
CA ALA A 272 -12.49 -21.97 -2.58
C ALA A 272 -13.13 -23.11 -1.77
N ASN A 273 -12.40 -24.21 -1.50
CA ASN A 273 -12.91 -25.32 -0.69
C ASN A 273 -13.25 -24.94 0.74
N ASN A 274 -12.57 -23.93 1.30
CA ASN A 274 -12.73 -23.53 2.69
C ASN A 274 -13.16 -22.08 2.86
N PHE A 275 -12.83 -21.21 1.91
CA PHE A 275 -13.08 -19.78 2.00
C PHE A 275 -14.10 -19.38 0.93
N PRO A 276 -15.39 -19.22 1.29
CA PRO A 276 -16.44 -18.90 0.33
C PRO A 276 -16.34 -17.46 -0.21
N VAL A 277 -15.65 -16.58 0.50
CA VAL A 277 -15.48 -15.16 0.15
C VAL A 277 -13.99 -14.83 0.13
N VAL A 278 -13.55 -14.16 -0.94
CA VAL A 278 -12.16 -13.74 -1.15
C VAL A 278 -12.07 -12.33 -1.71
N TRP A 279 -10.89 -11.73 -1.59
CA TRP A 279 -10.52 -10.43 -2.15
C TRP A 279 -9.33 -10.57 -3.11
N ALA A 280 -9.21 -9.64 -4.04
CA ALA A 280 -8.04 -9.49 -4.91
C ALA A 280 -7.11 -8.44 -4.31
N SER A 281 -5.83 -8.53 -4.64
CA SER A 281 -4.85 -7.50 -4.33
C SER A 281 -3.87 -7.29 -5.49
N SER A 282 -3.99 -6.14 -6.12
CA SER A 282 -3.05 -5.63 -7.14
C SER A 282 -2.10 -4.62 -6.48
N ALA A 283 -1.19 -4.02 -7.25
CA ALA A 283 -0.33 -2.95 -6.78
C ALA A 283 -0.38 -1.71 -7.68
N PHE A 284 -0.10 -0.54 -7.11
CA PHE A 284 0.15 0.69 -7.86
C PHE A 284 1.54 1.27 -7.63
N LYS A 285 2.29 0.82 -6.61
CA LYS A 285 3.70 1.16 -6.34
C LYS A 285 4.32 0.15 -5.36
N GLY A 286 5.64 0.13 -5.28
CA GLY A 286 6.43 -0.53 -4.24
C GLY A 286 6.53 -2.05 -4.36
N ALA A 287 6.07 -2.64 -5.46
CA ALA A 287 5.95 -4.10 -5.63
C ALA A 287 6.82 -4.67 -6.76
N ASN A 288 7.70 -3.86 -7.35
CA ASN A 288 8.54 -4.29 -8.46
C ASN A 288 9.93 -4.78 -7.98
N PHE A 289 10.72 -3.87 -7.40
CA PHE A 289 12.03 -4.20 -6.82
C PHE A 289 12.26 -3.43 -5.52
N PRO A 290 12.98 -4.00 -4.54
CA PRO A 290 13.31 -3.32 -3.28
C PRO A 290 14.12 -2.02 -3.47
N SER A 291 14.83 -1.88 -4.59
CA SER A 291 15.65 -0.70 -4.92
C SER A 291 14.99 0.24 -5.93
N ALA A 292 13.72 0.03 -6.27
CA ALA A 292 13.02 0.80 -7.27
C ALA A 292 12.85 2.26 -6.83
N LYS A 293 13.58 3.16 -7.49
CA LYS A 293 13.49 4.62 -7.26
C LYS A 293 12.35 5.26 -8.01
N TYR A 294 12.05 4.72 -9.19
CA TYR A 294 11.07 5.26 -10.13
C TYR A 294 9.94 4.27 -10.32
N ILE A 295 8.77 4.83 -10.60
CA ILE A 295 7.57 4.05 -10.84
C ILE A 295 7.48 3.52 -12.27
N ASP A 296 7.08 2.27 -12.43
CA ASP A 296 6.66 1.69 -13.71
C ASP A 296 5.13 1.57 -13.76
N ILE A 297 4.45 2.63 -14.19
CA ILE A 297 2.98 2.63 -14.27
C ILE A 297 2.46 1.58 -15.26
N ARG A 298 3.23 1.27 -16.31
CA ARG A 298 2.81 0.26 -17.30
C ARG A 298 2.74 -1.12 -16.67
N HIS A 299 3.72 -1.45 -15.84
CA HIS A 299 3.72 -2.68 -15.07
C HIS A 299 2.46 -2.79 -14.19
N TYR A 300 2.21 -1.77 -13.35
CA TYR A 300 1.05 -1.77 -12.44
C TYR A 300 -0.30 -1.76 -13.16
N GLU A 301 -0.42 -1.00 -14.25
CA GLU A 301 -1.61 -1.04 -15.11
C GLU A 301 -1.83 -2.45 -15.67
N THR A 302 -0.77 -3.13 -16.12
CA THR A 302 -0.87 -4.48 -16.68
C THR A 302 -1.29 -5.48 -15.61
N ASN A 303 -0.68 -5.43 -14.42
CA ASN A 303 -1.05 -6.25 -13.27
C ASN A 303 -2.53 -6.08 -12.89
N ASN A 304 -3.01 -4.85 -12.77
CA ASN A 304 -4.38 -4.61 -12.34
C ASN A 304 -5.41 -5.03 -13.41
N ARG A 305 -5.07 -4.92 -14.70
CA ARG A 305 -5.89 -5.50 -15.79
C ARG A 305 -5.94 -7.03 -15.71
N ALA A 306 -4.82 -7.67 -15.40
CA ALA A 306 -4.79 -9.12 -15.20
C ALA A 306 -5.70 -9.55 -14.05
N TRP A 307 -5.82 -8.74 -12.99
CA TRP A 307 -6.79 -8.98 -11.91
C TRP A 307 -8.26 -8.91 -12.36
N ILE A 308 -8.60 -8.02 -13.31
CA ILE A 308 -9.95 -8.00 -13.91
C ILE A 308 -10.23 -9.33 -14.62
N ASP A 309 -9.28 -9.80 -15.44
CA ASP A 309 -9.40 -11.06 -16.18
C ASP A 309 -9.49 -12.26 -15.22
N THR A 310 -8.65 -12.27 -14.19
CA THR A 310 -8.63 -13.30 -13.15
C THR A 310 -9.95 -13.36 -12.40
N LYS A 311 -10.53 -12.23 -11.97
CA LYS A 311 -11.85 -12.23 -11.32
C LYS A 311 -12.91 -12.82 -12.25
N ILE A 312 -12.95 -12.44 -13.52
CA ILE A 312 -13.92 -12.99 -14.48
C ILE A 312 -13.80 -14.51 -14.56
N ALA A 313 -12.57 -15.03 -14.63
CA ALA A 313 -12.32 -16.47 -14.78
C ALA A 313 -12.54 -17.28 -13.49
N GLN A 314 -12.33 -16.68 -12.32
CA GLN A 314 -12.25 -17.40 -11.05
C GLN A 314 -13.46 -17.18 -10.12
N GLN A 315 -14.24 -16.11 -10.31
CA GLN A 315 -15.31 -15.72 -9.38
C GLN A 315 -16.39 -16.78 -9.18
N GLU A 316 -16.69 -17.63 -10.17
CA GLU A 316 -17.71 -18.69 -10.05
C GLU A 316 -17.32 -19.78 -9.05
N LYS A 317 -16.04 -19.88 -8.65
CA LYS A 317 -15.59 -20.81 -7.61
C LYS A 317 -15.97 -20.34 -6.20
N PHE A 318 -16.28 -19.05 -6.04
CA PHE A 318 -16.53 -18.42 -4.75
C PHE A 318 -18.00 -18.02 -4.64
N THR A 319 -18.50 -17.94 -3.41
CA THR A 319 -19.81 -17.31 -3.16
C THR A 319 -19.75 -15.82 -3.48
N LYS A 320 -18.61 -15.17 -3.17
CA LYS A 320 -18.40 -13.76 -3.45
C LYS A 320 -16.93 -13.43 -3.65
N PHE A 321 -16.65 -12.59 -4.65
CA PHE A 321 -15.36 -11.96 -4.85
C PHE A 321 -15.50 -10.49 -4.43
N HIS A 322 -15.23 -10.21 -3.16
CA HIS A 322 -15.81 -9.08 -2.42
C HIS A 322 -15.26 -7.71 -2.85
N GLY A 323 -13.99 -7.66 -3.24
CA GLY A 323 -13.33 -6.42 -3.58
C GLY A 323 -11.93 -6.61 -4.12
N ILE A 324 -11.28 -5.48 -4.37
CA ILE A 324 -9.86 -5.39 -4.70
C ILE A 324 -9.18 -4.36 -3.81
N ILE A 325 -8.03 -4.74 -3.27
CA ILE A 325 -7.11 -3.84 -2.56
C ILE A 325 -5.98 -3.49 -3.53
N ILE A 326 -5.80 -2.22 -3.85
CA ILE A 326 -4.75 -1.75 -4.76
C ILE A 326 -3.60 -1.25 -3.89
N THR A 327 -2.54 -2.06 -3.80
CA THR A 327 -1.49 -1.91 -2.80
C THR A 327 -0.42 -0.88 -3.16
N GLY A 328 0.09 -0.17 -2.14
CA GLY A 328 1.14 0.83 -2.30
C GLY A 328 2.20 0.76 -1.23
N TRP A 329 3.12 -0.20 -1.37
CA TRP A 329 4.18 -0.49 -0.40
C TRP A 329 5.25 0.60 -0.36
N GLN A 330 5.84 0.88 0.80
CA GLN A 330 6.97 1.84 0.93
C GLN A 330 8.33 1.15 0.87
N ARG A 331 8.39 -0.09 1.33
CA ARG A 331 9.59 -0.93 1.41
C ARG A 331 9.16 -2.38 1.61
N TYR A 332 10.07 -3.32 1.34
CA TYR A 332 9.78 -4.76 1.40
C TYR A 332 9.73 -5.29 2.85
N ASP A 333 10.57 -4.74 3.72
CA ASP A 333 10.57 -5.01 5.16
C ASP A 333 11.16 -3.81 5.91
N HIS A 334 11.21 -3.86 7.25
CA HIS A 334 11.70 -2.76 8.10
C HIS A 334 13.23 -2.51 8.00
N MET A 335 13.97 -3.40 7.33
CA MET A 335 15.40 -3.32 7.10
C MET A 335 15.73 -2.89 5.67
N ALA A 336 14.79 -3.01 4.74
CA ALA A 336 14.91 -2.62 3.35
C ALA A 336 14.81 -1.09 3.19
N ALA A 337 15.41 -0.58 2.11
CA ALA A 337 15.34 0.82 1.72
C ALA A 337 13.93 1.22 1.24
N ILE A 338 13.62 2.52 1.27
CA ILE A 338 12.41 3.07 0.62
C ILE A 338 12.46 2.82 -0.89
N CYS A 339 11.34 2.39 -1.45
CA CYS A 339 11.08 2.32 -2.87
C CYS A 339 9.82 3.13 -3.25
N GLU A 340 9.79 3.64 -4.49
CA GLU A 340 8.63 4.27 -5.15
C GLU A 340 7.74 5.12 -4.23
N ILE A 341 8.15 6.35 -3.95
CA ILE A 341 7.44 7.25 -3.02
C ILE A 341 6.06 7.70 -3.55
N TRP A 342 5.16 8.07 -2.63
CA TRP A 342 3.78 8.48 -2.92
C TRP A 342 3.62 9.50 -4.06
N PRO A 343 4.37 10.62 -4.14
CA PRO A 343 4.22 11.57 -5.25
C PRO A 343 4.41 10.95 -6.64
N MET A 344 5.27 9.93 -6.75
CA MET A 344 5.45 9.16 -7.98
C MET A 344 4.32 8.14 -8.17
N GLY A 345 3.83 7.56 -7.07
CA GLY A 345 2.73 6.60 -7.01
C GLY A 345 1.34 7.16 -7.35
N THR A 346 1.05 8.43 -7.05
CA THR A 346 -0.30 8.99 -7.14
C THR A 346 -0.95 8.84 -8.53
N PRO A 347 -0.26 9.12 -9.66
CA PRO A 347 -0.84 8.92 -10.98
C PRO A 347 -1.17 7.45 -11.27
N SER A 348 -0.30 6.53 -10.83
CA SER A 348 -0.51 5.09 -10.95
C SER A 348 -1.71 4.64 -10.11
N MET A 349 -1.83 5.15 -8.88
CA MET A 349 -2.97 4.89 -8.00
C MET A 349 -4.28 5.30 -8.68
N VAL A 350 -4.36 6.54 -9.17
CA VAL A 350 -5.59 7.04 -9.80
C VAL A 350 -5.96 6.21 -11.02
N LEU A 351 -4.99 5.86 -11.87
CA LEU A 351 -5.23 5.00 -13.03
C LEU A 351 -5.76 3.62 -12.61
N ASN A 352 -5.13 2.99 -11.62
CA ASN A 352 -5.49 1.66 -11.18
C ASN A 352 -6.87 1.62 -10.50
N VAL A 353 -7.26 2.65 -9.76
CA VAL A 353 -8.64 2.78 -9.27
C VAL A 353 -9.62 2.89 -10.44
N GLN A 354 -9.32 3.69 -11.48
CA GLN A 354 -10.20 3.78 -12.65
C GLN A 354 -10.34 2.45 -13.39
N ILE A 355 -9.27 1.67 -13.50
CA ILE A 355 -9.30 0.34 -14.12
C ILE A 355 -10.20 -0.61 -13.31
N ALA A 356 -10.06 -0.64 -11.98
CA ALA A 356 -10.92 -1.43 -11.11
C ALA A 356 -12.40 -1.05 -11.27
N LYS A 357 -12.70 0.25 -11.40
CA LYS A 357 -14.06 0.75 -11.68
C LYS A 357 -14.59 0.36 -13.05
N MET A 358 -13.72 0.26 -14.07
CA MET A 358 -14.16 -0.16 -15.40
C MET A 358 -14.56 -1.64 -15.39
N GLY A 359 -13.88 -2.45 -14.59
CA GLY A 359 -14.19 -3.86 -14.40
C GLY A 359 -14.35 -4.60 -15.72
N ALA A 360 -15.41 -5.39 -15.85
CA ALA A 360 -15.69 -6.21 -17.04
C ALA A 360 -15.88 -5.43 -18.35
N SER A 361 -16.10 -4.11 -18.32
CA SER A 361 -16.16 -3.31 -19.55
C SER A 361 -14.81 -3.20 -20.25
N LYS A 362 -13.71 -3.28 -19.49
CA LYS A 362 -12.32 -3.22 -19.96
C LYS A 362 -12.03 -2.01 -20.87
N ASP A 363 -12.78 -0.91 -20.73
CA ASP A 363 -12.55 0.32 -21.50
C ASP A 363 -11.40 1.13 -20.89
N TYR A 364 -10.18 0.67 -21.15
CA TYR A 364 -8.98 1.27 -20.57
C TYR A 364 -8.64 2.64 -21.16
N HIS A 365 -9.18 2.99 -22.33
CA HIS A 365 -9.07 4.35 -22.86
C HIS A 365 -9.87 5.32 -21.99
N VAL A 366 -11.12 4.96 -21.67
CA VAL A 366 -11.95 5.75 -20.75
C VAL A 366 -11.35 5.78 -19.34
N ALA A 367 -10.75 4.69 -18.87
CA ALA A 367 -10.05 4.68 -17.57
C ALA A 367 -8.93 5.72 -17.52
N ARG A 368 -8.07 5.77 -18.56
CA ARG A 368 -6.99 6.76 -18.68
C ARG A 368 -7.53 8.19 -18.80
N ASP A 369 -8.58 8.41 -19.58
CA ASP A 369 -9.21 9.74 -19.72
C ASP A 369 -9.83 10.24 -18.40
N ARG A 370 -10.44 9.33 -17.63
CA ARG A 370 -10.94 9.65 -16.27
C ARG A 370 -9.79 9.94 -15.33
N ALA A 371 -8.72 9.16 -15.37
CA ALA A 371 -7.53 9.40 -14.56
C ALA A 371 -6.91 10.77 -14.86
N ALA A 372 -6.80 11.14 -16.14
CA ALA A 372 -6.36 12.48 -16.55
C ALA A 372 -7.21 13.57 -15.89
N ARG A 373 -8.55 13.44 -15.96
CA ARG A 373 -9.48 14.42 -15.38
C ARG A 373 -9.36 14.53 -13.87
N VAL A 374 -9.24 13.42 -13.15
CA VAL A 374 -9.06 13.41 -11.69
C VAL A 374 -7.77 14.13 -11.29
N LEU A 375 -6.70 13.96 -12.08
CA LEU A 375 -5.40 14.61 -11.85
C LEU A 375 -5.32 16.05 -12.40
N GLY A 376 -6.37 16.55 -13.06
CA GLY A 376 -6.37 17.87 -13.71
C GLY A 376 -5.42 17.96 -14.92
N CYS A 377 -5.21 16.84 -15.60
CA CYS A 377 -4.38 16.71 -16.80
C CYS A 377 -5.26 16.65 -18.06
N ARG A 378 -4.72 17.10 -19.21
CA ARG A 378 -5.43 17.01 -20.49
C ARG A 378 -5.51 15.58 -21.01
N GLU A 379 -4.41 14.83 -20.87
CA GLU A 379 -4.27 13.46 -21.36
C GLU A 379 -3.43 12.63 -20.38
N PHE A 380 -3.67 11.33 -20.33
CA PHE A 380 -2.90 10.37 -19.54
C PHE A 380 -2.23 9.37 -20.48
N HIS A 381 -0.90 9.44 -20.58
CA HIS A 381 -0.11 8.54 -21.41
C HIS A 381 0.64 7.55 -20.54
N VAL A 382 0.55 6.27 -20.90
CA VAL A 382 1.35 5.20 -20.28
C VAL A 382 2.32 4.69 -21.34
N GLY A 383 3.57 5.16 -21.29
CA GLY A 383 4.63 4.77 -22.23
C GLY A 383 6.01 4.87 -21.60
N GLY A 384 6.61 3.72 -21.26
CA GLY A 384 7.92 3.67 -20.62
C GLY A 384 7.99 4.56 -19.37
N LEU A 385 9.05 5.35 -19.27
CA LEU A 385 9.23 6.31 -18.19
C LEU A 385 8.38 7.59 -18.35
N ASP A 386 7.83 7.93 -19.52
CA ASP A 386 7.07 9.18 -19.72
C ASP A 386 5.58 9.01 -19.34
N LEU A 387 5.21 9.54 -18.17
CA LEU A 387 4.02 9.03 -17.46
C LEU A 387 2.79 9.95 -17.41
N ILE A 388 2.90 11.24 -17.74
CA ILE A 388 1.71 12.12 -17.79
C ILE A 388 1.94 13.27 -18.78
N SER A 389 0.87 13.69 -19.47
CA SER A 389 0.87 14.91 -20.29
C SER A 389 1.46 16.08 -19.49
N ASN A 390 2.35 16.84 -20.12
CA ASN A 390 3.08 18.00 -19.58
C ASN A 390 2.22 19.23 -19.20
N ARG A 391 0.91 19.04 -19.00
CA ARG A 391 -0.07 20.09 -18.69
C ARG A 391 -1.07 19.64 -17.63
N CYS A 392 -0.60 19.07 -16.54
CA CYS A 392 -1.40 18.93 -15.33
C CYS A 392 -1.36 20.24 -14.55
N THR A 393 -2.50 20.73 -14.07
CA THR A 393 -2.55 22.00 -13.31
C THR A 393 -1.82 21.92 -11.97
N ASN A 394 -1.72 20.73 -11.35
CA ASN A 394 -1.19 20.55 -9.99
C ASN A 394 -0.09 19.47 -9.85
N TYR A 395 0.24 18.74 -10.92
CA TYR A 395 1.26 17.69 -10.87
C TYR A 395 2.40 18.02 -11.82
N ARG A 396 3.53 18.46 -11.29
CA ARG A 396 4.80 18.24 -11.99
C ARG A 396 5.09 16.77 -11.80
N THR A 397 5.25 16.00 -12.88
CA THR A 397 5.69 14.62 -12.71
C THR A 397 7.02 14.64 -11.96
N ALA A 398 7.26 13.70 -11.05
CA ALA A 398 8.54 13.65 -10.34
C ALA A 398 9.72 13.51 -11.31
N GLN A 399 9.51 13.04 -12.54
CA GLN A 399 10.44 13.16 -13.66
C GLN A 399 10.50 14.56 -14.28
N GLN A 400 9.41 15.26 -14.53
CA GLN A 400 9.50 16.70 -14.87
C GLN A 400 10.05 17.54 -13.73
N THR A 401 10.33 16.95 -12.57
CA THR A 401 11.10 17.58 -11.50
C THR A 401 12.53 17.04 -11.52
N ILE A 402 12.77 15.73 -11.60
CA ILE A 402 14.09 15.10 -11.60
C ILE A 402 14.78 15.16 -12.97
N SER A 403 14.14 14.78 -14.07
CA SER A 403 14.60 15.06 -15.44
C SER A 403 14.62 16.56 -15.74
N TYR A 404 13.74 17.40 -15.18
CA TYR A 404 13.96 18.85 -15.19
C TYR A 404 15.17 19.22 -14.35
N ILE A 405 15.42 18.66 -13.17
CA ILE A 405 16.63 18.92 -12.38
C ILE A 405 17.88 18.44 -13.15
N GLU A 406 17.88 17.25 -13.74
CA GLU A 406 18.97 16.70 -14.56
C GLU A 406 19.16 17.52 -15.84
N THR A 407 18.07 17.89 -16.53
CA THR A 407 18.10 18.74 -17.73
C THR A 407 18.43 20.19 -17.40
N GLU A 408 18.05 20.73 -16.24
CA GLU A 408 18.43 22.06 -15.76
C GLU A 408 19.89 22.04 -15.29
N LEU A 409 20.35 20.96 -14.65
CA LEU A 409 21.76 20.74 -14.35
C LEU A 409 22.59 20.72 -15.64
N GLU A 410 22.04 20.22 -16.76
CA GLU A 410 22.69 20.18 -18.07
C GLU A 410 22.46 21.42 -18.96
N LYS A 411 21.35 22.16 -18.80
CA LYS A 411 20.87 23.19 -19.76
C LYS A 411 20.41 24.51 -19.13
N ASN A 412 20.27 24.61 -17.81
CA ASN A 412 19.88 25.86 -17.15
C ASN A 412 21.06 26.83 -17.16
N HIS A 413 20.92 27.95 -17.87
CA HIS A 413 21.93 28.99 -17.98
C HIS A 413 22.31 29.65 -16.63
N HIS A 414 21.49 29.49 -15.59
CA HIS A 414 21.82 29.87 -14.21
C HIS A 414 22.70 28.82 -13.51
N ILE A 415 22.47 27.52 -13.70
CA ILE A 415 23.38 26.50 -13.16
C ILE A 415 24.70 26.51 -13.96
N MET A 416 24.60 26.56 -15.28
CA MET A 416 25.73 26.76 -16.20
C MET A 416 26.41 28.12 -16.07
N GLY A 417 25.83 29.07 -15.33
CA GLY A 417 26.37 30.42 -15.11
C GLY A 417 26.97 30.62 -13.71
N TRP A 418 26.43 29.95 -12.69
CA TRP A 418 26.90 30.05 -11.30
C TRP A 418 27.67 28.79 -10.85
N LEU A 419 27.53 27.66 -11.53
CA LEU A 419 28.32 26.43 -11.36
C LEU A 419 29.04 26.04 -12.67
N SER A 420 29.34 27.04 -13.51
CA SER A 420 30.04 26.87 -14.77
C SER A 420 31.49 26.38 -14.59
N PRO A 421 32.11 25.75 -15.61
CA PRO A 421 33.55 25.46 -15.59
C PRO A 421 34.43 26.70 -15.31
N TYR A 422 33.95 27.92 -15.57
CA TYR A 422 34.62 29.18 -15.22
C TYR A 422 34.49 29.49 -13.72
N ASN A 423 33.29 29.43 -13.16
CA ASN A 423 32.99 29.63 -11.73
C ASN A 423 33.70 28.58 -10.85
N MET A 424 33.77 27.35 -11.34
CA MET A 424 34.51 26.24 -10.76
C MET A 424 36.03 26.43 -10.86
N ARG A 425 36.51 27.03 -11.96
CA ARG A 425 37.94 27.35 -12.16
C ARG A 425 38.43 28.52 -11.30
N TYR A 426 37.53 29.43 -10.92
CA TYR A 426 37.85 30.66 -10.18
C TYR A 426 37.20 30.76 -8.78
N ASN A 427 36.60 29.68 -8.28
CA ASN A 427 36.05 29.53 -6.92
C ASN A 427 35.01 30.59 -6.50
N TYR A 428 33.94 30.74 -7.28
CA TYR A 428 32.88 31.71 -6.96
C TYR A 428 31.50 31.24 -7.46
N THR A 429 30.54 31.12 -6.54
CA THR A 429 29.14 30.74 -6.81
C THR A 429 28.19 31.33 -5.76
N GLN A 430 26.87 31.23 -5.96
CA GLN A 430 25.84 31.75 -5.05
C GLN A 430 25.01 30.57 -4.47
N ASN A 431 25.10 30.35 -3.15
CA ASN A 431 24.70 29.11 -2.46
C ASN A 431 23.21 28.70 -2.53
N TRP A 432 22.29 29.59 -2.94
CA TRP A 432 20.85 29.35 -2.79
C TRP A 432 20.20 28.35 -3.76
N TYR A 433 20.91 27.87 -4.79
CA TYR A 433 20.34 26.98 -5.82
C TYR A 433 20.35 25.48 -5.47
N VAL A 434 21.13 25.04 -4.47
CA VAL A 434 21.25 23.61 -4.06
C VAL A 434 20.11 23.15 -3.13
N PHE A 435 19.43 24.08 -2.45
CA PHE A 435 18.47 23.81 -1.37
C PHE A 435 17.02 23.50 -1.83
N THR A 436 16.75 23.35 -3.13
CA THR A 436 15.37 23.34 -3.63
C THR A 436 14.67 21.98 -3.50
N VAL A 437 15.39 20.85 -3.61
CA VAL A 437 14.79 19.49 -3.59
C VAL A 437 14.37 19.08 -2.18
N GLU A 438 15.26 19.29 -1.21
CA GLU A 438 15.02 19.03 0.21
C GLU A 438 13.78 19.80 0.69
N ARG A 439 13.70 21.10 0.39
CA ARG A 439 12.59 21.96 0.80
C ARG A 439 11.22 21.51 0.25
N GLU A 440 11.15 20.94 -0.94
CA GLU A 440 9.88 20.47 -1.50
C GLU A 440 9.49 19.09 -0.95
N LEU A 441 10.47 18.20 -0.69
CA LEU A 441 10.20 16.89 -0.07
C LEU A 441 9.83 17.01 1.40
N SER A 442 10.42 17.93 2.16
CA SER A 442 10.10 18.15 3.60
C SER A 442 8.69 18.67 3.83
N LYS A 443 8.01 19.19 2.79
CA LYS A 443 6.56 19.52 2.86
C LYS A 443 5.68 18.28 2.82
N LEU A 444 6.16 17.20 2.23
CA LEU A 444 5.40 15.98 1.95
C LEU A 444 5.69 14.88 2.98
N PHE A 445 6.95 14.78 3.41
CA PHE A 445 7.45 13.74 4.31
C PHE A 445 8.20 14.34 5.51
N PHE A 446 8.39 13.52 6.54
CA PHE A 446 9.26 13.83 7.67
C PHE A 446 10.73 13.86 7.25
N ASP A 447 11.55 14.59 8.01
CA ASP A 447 12.93 14.90 7.60
C ASP A 447 13.79 13.64 7.47
N ASN A 448 13.61 12.63 8.34
CA ASN A 448 14.35 11.36 8.22
C ASN A 448 14.02 10.62 6.91
N THR A 449 12.76 10.61 6.48
CA THR A 449 12.35 10.01 5.19
C THR A 449 12.96 10.78 4.01
N VAL A 450 13.02 12.11 4.11
CA VAL A 450 13.67 12.96 3.10
C VAL A 450 15.16 12.65 3.02
N ASP A 451 15.83 12.57 4.17
CA ASP A 451 17.26 12.27 4.26
C ASP A 451 17.58 10.87 3.71
N GLU A 452 16.79 9.85 4.06
CA GLU A 452 16.92 8.49 3.51
C GLU A 452 16.77 8.50 1.98
N PHE A 453 15.74 9.19 1.47
CA PHE A 453 15.51 9.29 0.03
C PHE A 453 16.65 10.01 -0.70
N ILE A 454 17.16 11.13 -0.15
CA ILE A 454 18.31 11.87 -0.69
C ILE A 454 19.56 10.98 -0.67
N TYR A 455 19.81 10.28 0.44
CA TYR A 455 20.95 9.38 0.57
C TYR A 455 20.93 8.24 -0.45
N LEU A 456 19.77 7.61 -0.66
CA LEU A 456 19.65 6.48 -1.59
C LEU A 456 19.64 6.94 -3.07
N THR A 457 19.03 8.09 -3.35
CA THR A 457 18.73 8.53 -4.72
C THR A 457 19.79 9.48 -5.26
N ILE A 458 20.22 10.45 -4.45
CA ILE A 458 21.04 11.59 -4.87
C ILE A 458 22.51 11.42 -4.46
N SER A 459 22.80 10.93 -3.26
CA SER A 459 24.18 10.82 -2.76
C SER A 459 25.13 9.96 -3.62
N PRO A 460 24.74 8.85 -4.26
CA PRO A 460 25.65 8.11 -5.15
C PRO A 460 26.17 8.96 -6.32
N THR A 461 25.37 9.91 -6.79
CA THR A 461 25.78 10.88 -7.81
C THR A 461 26.73 11.90 -7.22
N ILE A 462 26.46 12.40 -6.00
CA ILE A 462 27.32 13.33 -5.27
C ILE A 462 28.67 12.68 -4.94
N ASP A 463 28.69 11.45 -4.43
CA ASP A 463 29.90 10.70 -4.09
C ASP A 463 30.75 10.38 -5.33
N ARG A 464 30.11 10.10 -6.47
CA ARG A 464 30.81 9.96 -7.74
C ARG A 464 31.49 11.27 -8.14
N LEU A 465 30.81 12.41 -7.98
CA LEU A 465 31.37 13.74 -8.20
C LEU A 465 32.52 14.04 -7.21
N GLN A 466 32.38 13.62 -5.96
CA GLN A 466 33.40 13.76 -4.91
C GLN A 466 34.64 12.90 -5.20
N LYS A 467 34.46 11.65 -5.68
CA LYS A 467 35.56 10.78 -6.14
C LYS A 467 36.32 11.38 -7.32
N TYR A 468 35.62 12.01 -8.27
CA TYR A 468 36.28 12.76 -9.34
C TYR A 468 37.08 13.94 -8.79
N LEU A 469 36.55 14.65 -7.81
CA LEU A 469 37.24 15.72 -7.07
C LEU A 469 38.53 15.22 -6.39
N ASP A 470 38.51 14.05 -5.77
CA ASP A 470 39.67 13.47 -5.08
C ASP A 470 40.70 12.88 -6.05
N GLU A 471 40.26 12.30 -7.16
CA GLU A 471 41.14 11.86 -8.25
C GLU A 471 41.79 13.06 -8.95
N VAL A 472 41.06 14.17 -9.10
CA VAL A 472 41.62 15.45 -9.58
C VAL A 472 42.68 15.97 -8.61
N LYS A 473 42.46 15.92 -7.29
CA LYS A 473 43.50 16.26 -6.30
C LYS A 473 44.73 15.37 -6.45
N ARG A 474 44.56 14.04 -6.55
CA ARG A 474 45.64 13.07 -6.71
C ARG A 474 46.44 13.29 -7.99
N LEU A 475 45.77 13.44 -9.12
CA LEU A 475 46.38 13.65 -10.44
C LEU A 475 47.06 15.04 -10.53
N SER A 476 46.50 16.07 -9.87
CA SER A 476 47.11 17.41 -9.82
C SER A 476 48.40 17.47 -8.97
N ALA A 477 48.59 16.51 -8.07
CA ALA A 477 49.80 16.35 -7.28
C ALA A 477 50.93 15.59 -8.01
N LEU A 478 50.61 14.90 -9.11
CA LEU A 478 51.63 14.22 -9.91
C LEU A 478 52.57 15.24 -10.58
N ARG A 479 53.86 14.91 -10.60
CA ARG A 479 54.91 15.71 -11.25
C ARG A 479 55.66 14.95 -12.35
N VAL A 480 55.33 13.67 -12.51
CA VAL A 480 55.90 12.77 -13.52
C VAL A 480 54.79 11.86 -14.04
N TYR A 481 54.81 11.60 -15.35
CA TYR A 481 53.75 10.89 -16.06
C TYR A 481 54.31 9.71 -16.85
N PRO A 482 53.58 8.57 -16.93
CA PRO A 482 54.03 7.41 -17.67
C PRO A 482 54.13 7.69 -19.18
N LYS A 483 55.19 7.18 -19.81
CA LYS A 483 55.41 7.30 -21.26
C LYS A 483 54.49 6.32 -22.00
N ARG A 484 53.73 6.83 -22.98
CA ARG A 484 52.87 6.01 -23.86
C ARG A 484 53.72 5.14 -24.82
N PRO A 485 53.20 3.98 -25.28
CA PRO A 485 51.88 3.43 -25.00
C PRO A 485 51.79 2.77 -23.62
N PHE A 486 50.57 2.72 -23.09
CA PHE A 486 50.28 1.96 -21.89
C PHE A 486 50.12 0.48 -22.27
N ARG A 487 50.69 -0.44 -21.48
CA ARG A 487 50.31 -1.86 -21.57
C ARG A 487 48.88 -1.96 -21.02
N ILE A 488 47.94 -2.33 -21.89
CA ILE A 488 46.55 -2.60 -21.53
C ILE A 488 46.47 -4.02 -20.99
#